data_AF-A0AAV9V9T8-F1
#
_entry.id   AF-A0AAV9V9T8-F1
#
_cell.length_a   1.000
_cell.length_b   1.000
_cell.length_c   1.000
_cell.angle_alpha   90.00
_cell.angle_beta   90.00
_cell.angle_gamma   90.00
#
_symmetry.space_group_name_H-M   'P 1'
#
loop_
_entity.id
_entity.type
_entity.pdbx_description
1 polymer ?
#
loop_
_entity_poly.entity_id
_entity_poly.type
_entity_poly.pdbx_seq_one_letter_code
_entity_poly.pdbx_strand_id
1 'polypeptide(L)'
;MQQIAAAYPDPELRARYQTAAETFRIPYWDSAQLKQRQGRTSLNIPYLCTLPTVQVFTPTSAGDTIRPFETIDNPLYSYKFVSNQGITSFQDQDGNFFPFANAKGTSRYPPQFNSRDPTVTSQWDNGFNDNDAITEALRNLSSLGEDVYRSFTTSNYTWFSSTQQSNPPAPNSYQSLESIHNEIHGITGGGGHMSWNT
;
A
#
# COMPACT_ATOMS: atom_id res chain seq x y z
N MET A 1 2.57 -14.32 -14.59
CA MET A 1 2.48 -15.57 -13.80
C MET A 1 2.63 -16.81 -14.68
N GLN A 2 1.85 -16.99 -15.76
CA GLN A 2 1.97 -18.16 -16.65
C GLN A 2 3.40 -18.39 -17.18
N GLN A 3 4.08 -17.32 -17.59
CA GLN A 3 5.48 -17.39 -18.03
C GLN A 3 6.43 -17.92 -16.94
N ILE A 4 6.24 -17.50 -15.69
CA ILE A 4 7.06 -17.96 -14.54
C ILE A 4 6.75 -19.43 -14.25
N ALA A 5 5.46 -19.81 -14.24
CA ALA A 5 5.03 -21.19 -14.04
C ALA A 5 5.62 -22.14 -15.09
N ALA A 6 5.69 -21.71 -16.36
CA ALA A 6 6.26 -22.49 -17.45
C ALA A 6 7.78 -22.77 -17.31
N ALA A 7 8.49 -21.97 -16.51
CA ALA A 7 9.92 -22.11 -16.29
C ALA A 7 10.30 -23.18 -15.25
N TYR A 8 9.32 -23.73 -14.52
CA TYR A 8 9.60 -24.83 -13.58
C TYR A 8 10.06 -26.09 -14.35
N PRO A 9 11.20 -26.69 -13.96
CA PRO A 9 11.76 -27.84 -14.67
C PRO A 9 10.93 -29.12 -14.46
N ASP A 10 10.37 -29.29 -13.26
CA ASP A 10 9.51 -30.41 -12.93
C ASP A 10 8.12 -30.26 -13.59
N PRO A 11 7.66 -31.25 -14.39
CA PRO A 11 6.40 -31.15 -15.12
C PRO A 11 5.16 -31.07 -14.21
N GLU A 12 5.17 -31.76 -13.07
CA GLU A 12 4.03 -31.77 -12.14
C GLU A 12 3.91 -30.43 -11.40
N LEU A 13 5.03 -29.90 -10.91
CA LEU A 13 5.09 -28.57 -10.30
C LEU A 13 4.70 -27.47 -11.29
N ARG A 14 5.18 -27.54 -12.53
CA ARG A 14 4.79 -26.62 -13.60
C ARG A 14 3.28 -26.64 -13.83
N ALA A 15 2.68 -27.82 -14.04
CA ALA A 15 1.23 -27.95 -14.26
C ALA A 15 0.42 -27.42 -13.07
N ARG A 16 0.88 -27.71 -11.84
CA ARG A 16 0.26 -27.19 -10.61
C ARG A 16 0.29 -25.66 -10.55
N TYR A 17 1.43 -25.04 -10.82
CA TYR A 17 1.55 -23.58 -10.79
C TYR A 17 0.83 -22.88 -11.95
N GLN A 18 0.74 -23.52 -13.13
CA GLN A 18 -0.08 -23.02 -14.23
C GLN A 18 -1.56 -22.99 -13.85
N THR A 19 -2.06 -24.08 -13.25
CA THR A 19 -3.44 -24.16 -12.74
C THR A 19 -3.70 -23.09 -11.67
N ALA A 20 -2.77 -22.92 -10.72
CA ALA A 20 -2.89 -21.87 -9.70
C ALA A 20 -2.93 -20.47 -10.34
N ALA A 21 -2.09 -20.21 -11.34
CA ALA A 21 -2.04 -18.92 -12.04
C ALA A 21 -3.34 -18.58 -12.80
N GLU A 22 -4.10 -19.57 -13.28
CA GLU A 22 -5.42 -19.36 -13.93
C GLU A 22 -6.49 -18.90 -12.93
N THR A 23 -6.44 -19.46 -11.72
CA THR A 23 -7.39 -19.14 -10.65
C THR A 23 -7.02 -17.89 -9.85
N PHE A 24 -5.78 -17.42 -9.95
CA PHE A 24 -5.31 -16.28 -9.18
C PHE A 24 -6.11 -15.01 -9.48
N ARG A 25 -6.44 -14.27 -8.42
CA ARG A 25 -6.98 -12.91 -8.46
C ARG A 25 -6.16 -12.04 -7.52
N ILE A 26 -6.04 -10.76 -7.86
CA ILE A 26 -5.32 -9.80 -7.02
C ILE A 26 -6.07 -9.70 -5.68
N PRO A 27 -5.41 -9.99 -4.54
CA PRO A 27 -6.02 -9.81 -3.23
C PRO A 27 -6.35 -8.34 -2.99
N TYR A 28 -7.46 -8.07 -2.31
CA TYR A 28 -7.78 -6.73 -1.83
C TYR A 28 -7.35 -6.56 -0.37
N TRP A 29 -7.04 -5.32 0.00
CA TRP A 29 -6.87 -4.95 1.40
C TRP A 29 -8.20 -4.48 1.96
N ASP A 30 -8.78 -5.27 2.85
CA ASP A 30 -9.90 -4.80 3.68
C ASP A 30 -9.36 -3.87 4.77
N SER A 31 -9.40 -2.56 4.50
CA SER A 31 -8.90 -1.49 5.38
C SER A 31 -9.84 -1.18 6.54
N ALA A 32 -11.11 -1.57 6.44
CA ALA A 32 -12.15 -1.29 7.43
C ALA A 32 -12.43 -2.47 8.38
N GLN A 33 -11.94 -3.67 8.04
CA GLN A 33 -12.02 -4.83 8.92
C GLN A 33 -10.98 -4.76 10.05
N LEU A 34 -11.48 -4.83 11.30
CA LEU A 34 -10.66 -5.04 12.49
C LEU A 34 -9.96 -6.40 12.43
N LYS A 35 -8.65 -6.42 12.67
CA LYS A 35 -7.81 -7.63 12.66
C LYS A 35 -7.18 -7.82 14.04
N GLN A 36 -7.12 -9.07 14.50
CA GLN A 36 -6.41 -9.41 15.73
C GLN A 36 -4.93 -9.68 15.40
N ARG A 37 -4.03 -8.85 15.92
CA ARG A 37 -2.57 -9.01 15.78
C ARG A 37 -1.88 -8.71 17.10
N GLN A 38 -0.97 -9.59 17.51
CA GLN A 38 -0.18 -9.44 18.75
C GLN A 38 -1.06 -9.14 19.99
N GLY A 39 -2.21 -9.82 20.11
CA GLY A 39 -3.13 -9.64 21.23
C GLY A 39 -3.99 -8.37 21.18
N ARG A 40 -3.90 -7.55 20.12
CA ARG A 40 -4.71 -6.34 19.93
C ARG A 40 -5.65 -6.46 18.73
N THR A 41 -6.87 -5.94 18.87
CA THR A 41 -7.85 -5.83 17.78
C THR A 41 -7.83 -4.41 17.23
N SER A 42 -7.37 -4.22 15.99
CA SER A 42 -7.34 -2.91 15.34
C SER A 42 -7.33 -3.01 13.81
N LEU A 43 -7.57 -1.89 13.14
CA LEU A 43 -7.25 -1.74 11.72
C LEU A 43 -5.73 -1.84 11.53
N ASN A 44 -5.31 -2.40 10.40
CA ASN A 44 -3.92 -2.66 10.08
C ASN A 44 -3.73 -2.76 8.56
N ILE A 45 -2.54 -2.41 8.08
CA ILE A 45 -2.09 -2.71 6.72
C ILE A 45 -1.89 -4.23 6.50
N PRO A 46 -1.93 -4.71 5.25
CA PRO A 46 -1.64 -6.10 4.94
C PRO A 46 -0.26 -6.49 5.48
N TYR A 47 -0.16 -7.64 6.15
CA TYR A 47 1.10 -8.07 6.78
C TYR A 47 2.22 -8.19 5.76
N LEU A 48 1.91 -8.66 4.55
CA LEU A 48 2.88 -8.77 3.48
C LEU A 48 3.47 -7.40 3.10
N CYS A 49 2.74 -6.29 3.24
CA CYS A 49 3.25 -4.94 2.96
C CYS A 49 4.16 -4.38 4.05
N THR A 50 4.34 -5.09 5.18
CA THR A 50 5.25 -4.69 6.27
C THR A 50 6.60 -5.38 6.21
N LEU A 51 6.75 -6.39 5.35
CA LEU A 51 7.96 -7.22 5.29
C LEU A 51 8.90 -6.72 4.20
N PRO A 52 10.15 -6.30 4.50
CA PRO A 52 11.07 -5.82 3.47
C PRO A 52 11.51 -6.93 2.51
N THR A 53 11.54 -8.17 2.96
CA THR A 53 11.88 -9.36 2.18
C THR A 53 10.85 -10.46 2.40
N VAL A 54 10.77 -11.38 1.44
CA VAL A 54 9.88 -12.55 1.48
C VAL A 54 10.65 -13.78 0.99
N GLN A 55 10.26 -14.95 1.50
CA GLN A 55 10.74 -16.22 0.98
C GLN A 55 9.77 -16.75 -0.07
N VAL A 56 10.30 -17.10 -1.23
CA VAL A 56 9.52 -17.61 -2.35
C VAL A 56 10.11 -18.90 -2.87
N PHE A 57 9.23 -19.79 -3.34
CA PHE A 57 9.63 -20.92 -4.14
C PHE A 57 9.73 -20.44 -5.59
N THR A 58 10.90 -20.60 -6.21
CA THR A 58 11.16 -20.11 -7.58
C THR A 58 11.48 -21.28 -8.50
N PRO A 59 11.35 -21.10 -9.83
CA PRO A 59 11.82 -22.11 -10.79
C PRO A 59 13.29 -22.48 -10.60
N THR A 60 14.12 -21.53 -10.19
CA THR A 60 15.55 -21.71 -9.94
C THR A 60 15.79 -22.55 -8.68
N SER A 61 15.09 -22.25 -7.58
CA SER A 61 15.21 -22.98 -6.31
C SER A 61 14.56 -24.35 -6.33
N ALA A 62 13.61 -24.59 -7.24
CA ALA A 62 12.93 -25.88 -7.38
C ALA A 62 13.85 -27.06 -7.71
N GLY A 63 15.03 -26.80 -8.28
CA GLY A 63 16.07 -27.81 -8.52
C GLY A 63 16.99 -28.06 -7.33
N ASP A 64 16.92 -27.24 -6.27
CA ASP A 64 17.77 -27.34 -5.07
C ASP A 64 17.00 -28.02 -3.93
N THR A 65 17.29 -29.31 -3.71
CA THR A 65 16.66 -30.11 -2.64
C THR A 65 17.12 -29.74 -1.23
N ILE A 66 18.14 -28.89 -1.11
CA ILE A 66 18.72 -28.45 0.18
C ILE A 66 18.20 -27.04 0.52
N ARG A 67 17.99 -26.17 -0.48
CA ARG A 67 17.48 -24.80 -0.32
C ARG A 67 16.29 -24.54 -1.27
N PRO A 68 15.10 -25.08 -0.96
CA PRO A 68 13.96 -24.97 -1.85
C PRO A 68 13.38 -23.54 -1.93
N PHE A 69 13.74 -22.64 -1.02
CA PHE A 69 13.24 -21.26 -0.98
C PHE A 69 14.36 -20.25 -1.20
N GLU A 70 14.06 -19.20 -1.95
CA GLU A 70 14.90 -18.02 -2.14
C GLU A 70 14.31 -16.83 -1.37
N THR A 71 15.17 -16.08 -0.68
CA THR A 71 14.80 -14.79 -0.10
C THR A 71 14.96 -13.72 -1.17
N ILE A 72 13.90 -12.98 -1.44
CA ILE A 72 13.89 -11.84 -2.37
C ILE A 72 13.43 -10.57 -1.65
N ASP A 73 13.79 -9.42 -2.22
CA ASP A 73 13.14 -8.15 -1.89
C ASP A 73 11.63 -8.27 -2.16
N ASN A 74 10.82 -7.83 -1.20
CA ASN A 74 9.37 -7.94 -1.33
C ASN A 74 8.81 -6.81 -2.21
N PRO A 75 8.25 -7.13 -3.38
CA PRO A 75 7.71 -6.10 -4.28
C PRO A 75 6.47 -5.40 -3.72
N LEU A 76 5.83 -5.93 -2.66
CA LEU A 76 4.67 -5.31 -2.01
C LEU A 76 5.04 -4.39 -0.84
N TYR A 77 6.32 -4.30 -0.49
CA TYR A 77 6.80 -3.42 0.59
C TYR A 77 7.03 -1.99 0.11
N SER A 78 7.71 -1.84 -1.02
CA SER A 78 7.99 -0.57 -1.68
C SER A 78 8.34 -0.83 -3.13
N TYR A 79 7.97 0.09 -4.01
CA TYR A 79 8.46 0.09 -5.39
C TYR A 79 9.77 0.86 -5.48
N LYS A 80 10.76 0.29 -6.18
CA LYS A 80 12.07 0.91 -6.44
C LYS A 80 12.13 1.33 -7.90
N PHE A 81 12.35 2.62 -8.12
CA PHE A 81 12.42 3.23 -9.43
C PHE A 81 13.78 2.93 -10.09
N VAL A 82 13.75 2.46 -11.34
CA VAL A 82 14.95 2.13 -12.12
C VAL A 82 15.51 3.33 -12.90
N SER A 83 14.74 4.42 -12.97
CA SER A 83 15.10 5.68 -13.61
C SER A 83 14.36 6.84 -12.95
N ASN A 84 14.75 8.06 -13.32
CA ASN A 84 14.02 9.27 -12.92
C ASN A 84 12.53 9.14 -13.33
N GLN A 85 11.64 9.51 -12.40
CA GLN A 85 10.19 9.34 -12.54
C GLN A 85 9.51 10.47 -13.31
N GLY A 86 10.19 11.61 -13.50
CA GLY A 86 9.57 12.80 -14.08
C GLY A 86 8.55 13.47 -13.14
N ILE A 87 8.54 13.10 -11.86
CA ILE A 87 7.69 13.71 -10.83
C ILE A 87 8.40 14.98 -10.32
N THR A 88 7.65 16.05 -10.08
CA THR A 88 8.18 17.30 -9.52
C THR A 88 8.11 17.30 -8.01
N SER A 89 9.13 17.85 -7.36
CA SER A 89 9.04 18.25 -5.96
C SER A 89 8.09 19.45 -5.81
N PHE A 90 7.44 19.58 -4.66
CA PHE A 90 6.54 20.70 -4.38
C PHE A 90 6.62 21.15 -2.92
N GLN A 91 5.99 22.28 -2.62
CA GLN A 91 5.73 22.74 -1.26
C GLN A 91 4.23 22.76 -1.02
N ASP A 92 3.81 22.33 0.18
CA ASP A 92 2.41 22.51 0.59
C ASP A 92 2.14 23.96 1.05
N GLN A 93 0.92 24.22 1.50
CA GLN A 93 0.47 25.54 1.93
C GLN A 93 1.17 26.02 3.22
N ASP A 94 1.70 25.09 4.02
CA ASP A 94 2.43 25.38 5.26
C ASP A 94 3.93 25.57 5.01
N GLY A 95 4.39 25.44 3.76
CA GLY A 95 5.78 25.59 3.35
C GLY A 95 6.63 24.33 3.55
N ASN A 96 6.01 23.18 3.83
CA ASN A 96 6.72 21.91 3.91
C ASN A 96 7.15 21.48 2.50
N PHE A 97 8.42 21.12 2.34
CA PHE A 97 8.97 20.69 1.05
C PHE A 97 8.96 19.17 0.91
N PHE A 98 8.48 18.69 -0.23
CA PHE A 98 8.38 17.27 -0.55
C PHE A 98 9.24 16.95 -1.78
N PRO A 99 10.42 16.32 -1.61
CA PRO A 99 11.43 16.15 -2.65
C PRO A 99 11.16 14.96 -3.60
N PHE A 100 9.93 14.74 -4.05
CA PHE A 100 9.56 13.57 -4.86
C PHE A 100 10.40 13.39 -6.14
N ALA A 101 10.94 14.47 -6.71
CA ALA A 101 11.81 14.39 -7.89
C ALA A 101 13.08 13.57 -7.68
N ASN A 102 13.54 13.41 -6.43
CA ASN A 102 14.76 12.68 -6.10
C ASN A 102 14.49 11.23 -5.67
N ALA A 103 13.22 10.86 -5.44
CA ALA A 103 12.86 9.57 -4.92
C ALA A 103 13.20 8.45 -5.90
N LYS A 104 13.97 7.46 -5.42
CA LYS A 104 14.30 6.19 -6.07
C LYS A 104 13.51 5.02 -5.47
N GLY A 105 12.74 5.27 -4.42
CA GLY A 105 11.81 4.32 -3.85
C GLY A 105 10.59 5.02 -3.28
N THR A 106 9.47 4.29 -3.22
CA THR A 106 8.25 4.82 -2.61
C THR A 106 8.39 4.94 -1.09
N SER A 107 7.77 5.99 -0.54
CA SER A 107 7.78 6.31 0.89
C SER A 107 6.37 6.37 1.49
N ARG A 108 6.26 5.95 2.74
CA ARG A 108 5.09 6.06 3.63
C ARG A 108 5.57 6.58 4.99
N TYR A 109 5.04 7.72 5.45
CA TYR A 109 5.49 8.47 6.63
C TYR A 109 6.98 8.86 6.60
N PRO A 110 7.52 9.43 5.50
CA PRO A 110 8.86 10.00 5.54
C PRO A 110 8.93 11.15 6.56
N PRO A 111 10.06 11.36 7.24
CA PRO A 111 10.23 12.51 8.11
C PRO A 111 10.19 13.81 7.30
N GLN A 112 9.86 14.91 7.97
CA GLN A 112 9.87 16.24 7.36
C GLN A 112 11.23 16.51 6.70
N PHE A 113 11.21 16.94 5.44
CA PHE A 113 12.45 17.11 4.70
C PHE A 113 13.34 18.19 5.32
N ASN A 114 14.62 17.87 5.46
CA ASN A 114 15.65 18.78 5.92
C ASN A 114 16.93 18.52 5.11
N SER A 115 17.26 19.42 4.18
CA SER A 115 18.44 19.31 3.31
C SER A 115 19.77 19.36 4.06
N ARG A 116 19.78 19.77 5.33
CA ARG A 116 20.97 19.77 6.19
C ARG A 116 21.17 18.44 6.93
N ASP A 117 20.19 17.56 6.92
CA ASP A 117 20.28 16.23 7.52
C ASP A 117 20.49 15.17 6.41
N PRO A 118 21.68 14.57 6.31
CA PRO A 118 21.95 13.56 5.28
C PRO A 118 21.14 12.27 5.49
N THR A 119 20.70 11.98 6.71
CA THR A 119 19.86 10.82 7.01
C THR A 119 18.47 11.01 6.41
N VAL A 120 17.86 12.18 6.67
CA VAL A 120 16.54 12.54 6.11
C VAL A 120 16.61 12.60 4.59
N THR A 121 17.66 13.19 4.04
CA THR A 121 17.84 13.26 2.58
C THR A 121 17.93 11.85 1.98
N SER A 122 18.71 10.95 2.58
CA SER A 122 18.83 9.56 2.14
C SER A 122 17.52 8.77 2.26
N GLN A 123 16.71 9.01 3.30
CA GLN A 123 15.39 8.39 3.47
C GLN A 123 14.41 8.81 2.37
N TRP A 124 14.43 10.09 1.98
CA TRP A 124 13.65 10.58 0.84
C TRP A 124 14.15 10.02 -0.49
N ASP A 125 15.46 10.00 -0.71
CA ASP A 125 16.06 9.53 -1.95
C ASP A 125 15.86 8.03 -2.17
N ASN A 126 15.97 7.20 -1.13
CA ASN A 126 15.92 5.74 -1.28
C ASN A 126 14.53 5.13 -1.01
N GLY A 127 13.59 5.93 -0.51
CA GLY A 127 12.31 5.47 0.00
C GLY A 127 12.37 5.11 1.48
N PHE A 128 11.30 5.42 2.20
CA PHE A 128 11.18 5.20 3.65
C PHE A 128 9.78 4.71 4.02
N ASN A 129 9.66 3.64 4.81
CA ASN A 129 8.36 3.12 5.24
C ASN A 129 8.32 2.95 6.75
N ASP A 130 7.54 3.79 7.43
CA ASP A 130 7.25 3.64 8.86
C ASP A 130 5.91 2.93 9.07
N ASN A 131 5.97 1.60 9.13
CA ASN A 131 4.77 0.77 9.31
C ASN A 131 4.11 0.96 10.68
N ASP A 132 4.87 1.39 11.69
CA ASP A 132 4.35 1.62 13.03
C ASP A 132 3.53 2.92 13.06
N ALA A 133 4.01 3.99 12.40
CA ALA A 133 3.26 5.23 12.23
C ALA A 133 1.95 5.02 11.46
N ILE A 134 1.97 4.24 10.36
CA ILE A 134 0.75 3.90 9.61
C ILE A 134 -0.22 3.11 10.51
N THR A 135 0.29 2.11 11.23
CA THR A 135 -0.54 1.27 12.09
C THR A 135 -1.16 2.08 13.22
N GLU A 136 -0.43 3.02 13.81
CA GLU A 136 -0.93 3.92 14.83
C GLU A 136 -1.99 4.88 14.28
N ALA A 137 -1.76 5.46 13.10
CA ALA A 137 -2.76 6.31 12.46
C ALA A 137 -4.06 5.54 12.13
N LEU A 138 -3.95 4.32 11.59
CA LEU A 138 -5.11 3.46 11.34
C LEU A 138 -5.86 3.08 12.62
N ARG A 139 -5.19 2.95 13.77
CA ARG A 139 -5.87 2.67 15.06
C ARG A 139 -6.79 3.80 15.49
N ASN A 140 -6.50 5.03 15.08
CA ASN A 140 -7.34 6.19 15.40
C ASN A 140 -8.60 6.28 14.52
N LEU A 141 -8.71 5.49 13.45
CA LEU A 141 -9.90 5.38 12.59
C LEU A 141 -10.89 4.32 13.05
N SER A 142 -11.26 4.33 14.33
CA SER A 142 -12.15 3.29 14.88
C SER A 142 -13.55 3.27 14.25
N SER A 143 -13.99 4.36 13.60
CA SER A 143 -15.27 4.47 12.90
C SER A 143 -15.27 4.05 11.44
N LEU A 144 -14.12 3.73 10.83
CA LEU A 144 -14.03 3.49 9.39
C LEU A 144 -14.98 2.38 8.89
N GLY A 145 -15.19 1.34 9.69
CA GLY A 145 -16.17 0.28 9.38
C GLY A 145 -17.60 0.80 9.29
N GLU A 146 -17.97 1.76 10.14
CA GLU A 146 -19.26 2.43 10.10
C GLU A 146 -19.37 3.35 8.88
N ASP A 147 -18.30 4.07 8.54
CA ASP A 147 -18.26 4.95 7.36
C ASP A 147 -18.45 4.13 6.06
N VAL A 148 -17.75 2.99 5.95
CA VAL A 148 -17.94 2.03 4.86
C VAL A 148 -19.36 1.46 4.85
N TYR A 149 -19.90 1.06 5.99
CA TYR A 149 -21.28 0.57 6.09
C TYR A 149 -22.27 1.62 5.59
N ARG A 150 -22.19 2.87 6.08
CA ARG A 150 -23.06 3.97 5.66
C ARG A 150 -22.97 4.23 4.17
N SER A 151 -21.77 4.18 3.59
CA SER A 151 -21.56 4.35 2.15
C SER A 151 -22.36 3.33 1.32
N PHE A 152 -22.51 2.09 1.80
CA PHE A 152 -23.28 1.04 1.12
C PHE A 152 -24.79 1.10 1.35
N THR A 153 -25.27 1.93 2.27
CA THR A 153 -26.71 2.05 2.58
C THR A 153 -27.45 3.06 1.71
N THR A 154 -26.73 3.91 0.99
CA THR A 154 -27.33 4.86 0.04
C THR A 154 -27.69 4.17 -1.28
N SER A 155 -28.86 4.46 -1.82
CA SER A 155 -29.25 4.04 -3.18
C SER A 155 -28.93 5.12 -4.24
N ASN A 156 -28.40 6.27 -3.83
CA ASN A 156 -28.03 7.35 -4.73
C ASN A 156 -26.56 7.17 -5.16
N TYR A 157 -26.36 6.87 -6.44
CA TYR A 157 -25.03 6.62 -7.00
C TYR A 157 -24.10 7.83 -6.90
N THR A 158 -24.61 9.04 -7.13
CA THR A 158 -23.81 10.27 -7.04
C THR A 158 -23.33 10.44 -5.61
N TRP A 159 -24.24 10.31 -4.63
CA TRP A 159 -23.88 10.21 -3.21
C TRP A 159 -23.23 8.88 -2.83
N PHE A 160 -22.66 8.11 -3.73
CA PHE A 160 -21.85 6.96 -3.33
C PHE A 160 -20.46 7.16 -3.92
N SER A 161 -20.38 7.57 -5.17
CA SER A 161 -19.16 7.49 -5.96
C SER A 161 -18.12 8.57 -5.65
N SER A 162 -18.52 9.80 -5.34
CA SER A 162 -17.59 10.95 -5.37
C SER A 162 -17.82 11.99 -4.29
N THR A 163 -16.76 12.75 -3.98
CA THR A 163 -16.76 13.98 -3.19
C THR A 163 -17.36 15.17 -3.92
N GLN A 164 -17.42 15.16 -5.25
CA GLN A 164 -17.98 16.24 -6.06
C GLN A 164 -19.52 16.20 -6.05
N GLN A 165 -20.12 16.69 -4.97
CA GLN A 165 -21.57 16.70 -4.77
C GLN A 165 -22.17 18.10 -4.73
N SER A 166 -23.38 18.23 -5.26
CA SER A 166 -24.28 19.36 -4.94
C SER A 166 -25.30 18.90 -3.90
N ASN A 167 -25.42 19.62 -2.79
CA ASN A 167 -26.34 19.34 -1.67
C ASN A 167 -26.28 17.90 -1.11
N PRO A 168 -25.11 17.44 -0.60
CA PRO A 168 -25.04 16.14 0.06
C PRO A 168 -25.97 16.10 1.30
N PRO A 169 -26.47 14.91 1.69
CA PRO A 169 -27.11 14.73 3.00
C PRO A 169 -26.16 15.17 4.13
N ALA A 170 -26.71 15.40 5.33
CA ALA A 170 -25.94 15.94 6.45
C ALA A 170 -24.64 15.13 6.71
N PRO A 171 -23.49 15.76 7.00
CA PRO A 171 -22.19 15.09 7.11
C PRO A 171 -22.13 13.93 8.10
N ASN A 172 -23.03 13.91 9.10
CA ASN A 172 -23.13 12.84 10.10
C ASN A 172 -23.89 11.60 9.62
N SER A 173 -24.42 11.60 8.41
CA SER A 173 -25.25 10.52 7.86
C SER A 173 -24.64 9.83 6.64
N TYR A 174 -23.51 10.32 6.13
CA TYR A 174 -23.00 9.94 4.83
C TYR A 174 -21.49 10.19 4.67
N GLN A 175 -20.79 9.22 4.09
CA GLN A 175 -19.48 9.40 3.46
C GLN A 175 -19.45 8.75 2.08
N SER A 176 -18.85 9.45 1.10
CA SER A 176 -18.64 8.91 -0.25
C SER A 176 -17.51 7.88 -0.26
N LEU A 177 -17.54 6.97 -1.23
CA LEU A 177 -16.43 6.05 -1.51
C LEU A 177 -15.12 6.82 -1.74
N GLU A 178 -15.17 7.93 -2.48
CA GLU A 178 -13.98 8.77 -2.73
C GLU A 178 -13.48 9.44 -1.44
N SER A 179 -14.37 9.85 -0.52
CA SER A 179 -14.00 10.41 0.78
C SER A 179 -13.22 9.40 1.62
N ILE A 180 -13.75 8.19 1.74
CA ILE A 180 -13.12 7.08 2.47
C ILE A 180 -11.78 6.72 1.82
N HIS A 181 -11.74 6.65 0.49
CA HIS A 181 -10.53 6.43 -0.29
C HIS A 181 -9.45 7.49 0.02
N ASN A 182 -9.81 8.77 -0.02
CA ASN A 182 -8.88 9.88 0.24
C ASN A 182 -8.32 9.84 1.66
N GLU A 183 -9.15 9.48 2.65
CA GLU A 183 -8.70 9.31 4.03
C GLU A 183 -7.68 8.17 4.17
N ILE A 184 -7.95 7.01 3.54
CA ILE A 184 -7.01 5.88 3.50
C ILE A 184 -5.71 6.24 2.79
N HIS A 185 -5.76 7.02 1.70
CA HIS A 185 -4.59 7.55 1.01
C HIS A 185 -3.74 8.42 1.95
N GLY A 186 -4.38 9.42 2.59
CA GLY A 186 -3.73 10.31 3.55
C GLY A 186 -3.03 9.53 4.67
N ILE A 187 -3.75 8.59 5.28
CA ILE A 187 -3.29 7.81 6.44
C ILE A 187 -2.30 6.71 6.07
N THR A 188 -2.31 6.20 4.85
CA THR A 188 -1.29 5.22 4.43
C THR A 188 0.00 5.93 4.01
N GLY A 189 -0.13 7.13 3.43
CA GLY A 189 1.01 7.88 2.92
C GLY A 189 1.74 8.71 3.96
N GLY A 190 1.05 9.33 4.92
CA GLY A 190 1.67 10.20 5.92
C GLY A 190 2.61 11.26 5.35
N GLY A 191 2.25 11.90 4.23
CA GLY A 191 3.10 12.85 3.49
C GLY A 191 4.02 12.20 2.44
N GLY A 192 4.02 10.88 2.37
CA GLY A 192 4.67 10.09 1.32
C GLY A 192 3.79 9.89 0.07
N HIS A 193 4.14 8.89 -0.74
CA HIS A 193 3.59 8.73 -2.10
C HIS A 193 2.08 8.43 -2.11
N MET A 194 1.55 7.77 -1.08
CA MET A 194 0.11 7.49 -0.99
C MET A 194 -0.72 8.70 -0.59
N SER A 195 -0.13 9.78 -0.07
CA SER A 195 -0.89 10.96 0.40
C SER A 195 -1.17 11.98 -0.70
N TRP A 196 -0.43 11.94 -1.80
CA TRP A 196 -0.47 12.97 -2.83
C TRP A 196 -0.94 12.38 -4.14
N ASN A 197 -1.97 13.00 -4.71
CA ASN A 197 -2.33 12.76 -6.10
C ASN A 197 -1.32 13.53 -6.96
N THR A 198 -0.35 12.83 -7.53
CA THR A 198 0.52 13.36 -8.59
C THR A 198 -0.24 13.48 -9.90
#